data_AF-A0A558BU56-F1
#
_entry.id   AF-A0A558BU56-F1
#
_cell.length_a   1.000
_cell.length_b   1.000
_cell.length_c   1.000
_cell.angle_alpha   90.00
_cell.angle_beta   90.00
_cell.angle_gamma   90.00
#
_symmetry.space_group_name_H-M   'P 1'
#
loop_
_entity.id
_entity.type
_entity.pdbx_description
1 polymer ?
#
loop_
_entity_poly.entity_id
_entity_poly.type
_entity_poly.pdbx_seq_one_letter_code
_entity_poly.pdbx_strand_id
1 'polypeptide(L)'
;MTETLAIRNADCLLTVTATQQAPGQLDLRYQVHNHGQLPLYLCNQLYELPASNPDSIPQLLPDLVHIQVEPEGVHLDKALMDLSFREGIRVLDIPYLTQVLPDHSYEQALRLALPLRPYRVHGNQPSQAPPALLPLRFSLGYFKGQQGITAYEVADGPPTDTYQVAPSRNKEQQLLTVGPFKEVVPVADTLLNTTPAQAASAEQWTPWG
;
A
#
# COMPACT_ATOMS: atom_id res chain seq x y z
N MET A 1 -0.76 9.32 -21.81
CA MET A 1 -0.70 7.90 -22.19
C MET A 1 -1.62 7.12 -21.26
N THR A 2 -2.31 6.08 -21.74
CA THR A 2 -3.29 5.31 -20.94
C THR A 2 -3.11 3.82 -21.21
N GLU A 3 -3.01 3.01 -20.16
CA GLU A 3 -2.97 1.55 -20.22
C GLU A 3 -3.86 0.94 -19.14
N THR A 4 -4.59 -0.12 -19.49
CA THR A 4 -5.42 -0.88 -18.56
C THR A 4 -4.93 -2.32 -18.51
N LEU A 5 -4.68 -2.80 -17.30
CA LEU A 5 -4.31 -4.18 -17.01
C LEU A 5 -5.30 -4.78 -16.01
N ALA A 6 -5.38 -6.10 -15.95
CA ALA A 6 -6.26 -6.79 -15.00
C ALA A 6 -5.63 -8.09 -14.50
N ILE A 7 -5.98 -8.46 -13.26
CA ILE A 7 -5.64 -9.75 -12.65
C ILE A 7 -6.89 -10.36 -12.03
N ARG A 8 -7.03 -11.68 -12.17
CA ARG A 8 -8.17 -12.44 -11.65
C ARG A 8 -7.67 -13.57 -10.77
N ASN A 9 -8.32 -13.77 -9.63
CA ASN A 9 -8.17 -14.97 -8.82
C ASN A 9 -9.54 -15.62 -8.55
N ALA A 10 -9.59 -16.56 -7.60
CA ALA A 10 -10.83 -17.26 -7.25
C ALA A 10 -11.90 -16.36 -6.60
N ASP A 11 -11.49 -15.26 -5.95
CA ASP A 11 -12.39 -14.42 -5.16
C ASP A 11 -12.83 -13.15 -5.92
N CYS A 12 -11.92 -12.53 -6.68
CA CYS A 12 -12.18 -11.24 -7.34
C CYS A 12 -11.45 -11.06 -8.68
N LEU A 13 -11.84 -9.98 -9.37
CA LEU A 13 -11.15 -9.38 -10.52
C LEU A 13 -10.72 -7.97 -10.11
N LEU A 14 -9.43 -7.66 -10.26
CA LEU A 14 -8.90 -6.31 -10.13
C LEU A 14 -8.49 -5.79 -11.50
N THR A 15 -9.09 -4.68 -11.92
CA THR A 15 -8.75 -3.96 -13.15
C THR A 15 -8.14 -2.61 -12.76
N VAL A 16 -7.02 -2.25 -13.37
CA VAL A 16 -6.27 -1.04 -13.06
C VAL A 16 -5.95 -0.30 -14.36
N THR A 17 -6.35 0.96 -14.44
CA THR A 17 -6.03 1.87 -15.53
C THR A 17 -5.07 2.94 -15.04
N ALA A 18 -3.87 2.97 -15.61
CA ALA A 18 -2.89 4.02 -15.39
C ALA A 18 -2.95 5.02 -16.55
N THR A 19 -3.07 6.30 -16.24
CA THR A 19 -3.05 7.39 -17.22
C THR A 19 -2.07 8.48 -16.80
N GLN A 20 -1.07 8.74 -17.64
CA GLN A 20 -0.20 9.90 -17.49
C GLN A 20 -0.79 11.07 -18.30
N GLN A 21 -1.39 12.04 -17.60
CA GLN A 21 -2.12 13.16 -18.24
C GLN A 21 -1.23 14.34 -18.65
N ALA A 22 -0.15 14.60 -17.91
CA ALA A 22 0.75 15.74 -18.13
C ALA A 22 2.15 15.41 -17.56
N PRO A 23 3.22 16.14 -17.93
CA PRO A 23 4.50 16.05 -17.22
C PRO A 23 4.26 16.47 -15.76
N GLY A 24 4.22 15.50 -14.84
CA GLY A 24 4.06 15.76 -13.41
C GLY A 24 2.89 15.05 -12.72
N GLN A 25 2.03 14.31 -13.43
CA GLN A 25 0.91 13.60 -12.80
C GLN A 25 0.64 12.22 -13.39
N LEU A 26 0.36 11.27 -12.50
CA LEU A 26 -0.13 9.92 -12.77
C LEU A 26 -1.52 9.75 -12.16
N ASP A 27 -2.51 9.53 -13.02
CA ASP A 27 -3.85 9.15 -12.59
C ASP A 27 -3.99 7.63 -12.63
N LEU A 28 -4.43 7.05 -11.53
CA LEU A 28 -4.62 5.62 -11.38
C LEU A 28 -6.07 5.34 -10.98
N ARG A 29 -6.81 4.62 -11.81
CA ARG A 29 -8.16 4.19 -11.50
C ARG A 29 -8.18 2.68 -11.38
N TYR A 30 -8.64 2.17 -10.24
CA TYR A 30 -8.81 0.73 -10.07
C TYR A 30 -10.25 0.39 -9.76
N GLN A 31 -10.67 -0.79 -10.21
CA GLN A 31 -11.96 -1.39 -9.95
C GLN A 31 -11.75 -2.82 -9.46
N VAL A 32 -12.39 -3.16 -8.35
CA VAL A 32 -12.47 -4.52 -7.85
C VAL A 32 -13.89 -5.02 -8.05
N HIS A 33 -14.04 -6.19 -8.65
CA HIS A 33 -15.31 -6.91 -8.71
C HIS A 33 -15.21 -8.20 -7.89
N ASN A 34 -16.06 -8.32 -6.87
CA ASN A 34 -16.16 -9.52 -6.05
C ASN A 34 -17.07 -10.53 -6.74
N HIS A 35 -16.51 -11.66 -7.21
CA HIS A 35 -17.29 -12.78 -7.77
C HIS A 35 -17.29 -13.99 -6.82
N GLY A 36 -16.75 -13.82 -5.61
CA GLY A 36 -16.77 -14.79 -4.54
C GLY A 36 -18.08 -14.81 -3.77
N GLN A 37 -18.25 -15.81 -2.91
CA GLN A 37 -19.46 -16.01 -2.11
C GLN A 37 -19.47 -15.21 -0.80
N LEU A 38 -18.32 -14.65 -0.41
CA LEU A 38 -18.14 -13.90 0.83
C LEU A 38 -17.85 -12.43 0.51
N PRO A 39 -18.22 -11.49 1.41
CA PRO A 39 -17.80 -10.11 1.23
C PRO A 39 -16.27 -10.00 1.27
N LEU A 40 -15.72 -9.06 0.53
CA LEU A 40 -14.31 -8.67 0.58
C LEU A 40 -14.16 -7.38 1.38
N TYR A 41 -13.01 -7.22 2.01
CA TYR A 41 -12.65 -6.02 2.75
C TYR A 41 -11.32 -5.52 2.22
N LEU A 42 -11.36 -4.44 1.44
CA LEU A 42 -10.23 -3.90 0.69
C LEU A 42 -9.38 -2.98 1.56
N CYS A 43 -8.07 -3.13 1.56
CA CYS A 43 -7.13 -2.28 2.30
C CYS A 43 -6.88 -0.92 1.61
N ASN A 44 -7.93 -0.13 1.38
CA ASN A 44 -7.85 1.06 0.53
C ASN A 44 -7.93 2.41 1.25
N GLN A 45 -8.32 2.41 2.52
CA GLN A 45 -8.48 3.62 3.32
C GLN A 45 -7.23 3.84 4.19
N LEU A 46 -6.18 4.37 3.57
CA LEU A 46 -4.97 4.81 4.27
C LEU A 46 -5.22 6.14 4.98
N TYR A 47 -4.47 6.38 6.05
CA TYR A 47 -4.64 7.57 6.87
C TYR A 47 -3.31 8.12 7.37
N GLU A 48 -3.33 9.38 7.77
CA GLU A 48 -2.25 9.99 8.55
C GLU A 48 -2.78 10.34 9.94
N LEU A 49 -1.91 10.18 10.95
CA LEU A 49 -2.15 10.68 12.29
C LEU A 49 -1.55 12.09 12.41
N PRO A 50 -2.34 13.10 12.81
CA PRO A 50 -1.81 14.42 13.15
C PRO A 50 -0.66 14.32 14.17
N ALA A 51 0.54 14.77 13.78
CA ALA A 51 1.76 14.64 14.59
C ALA A 51 1.70 15.31 15.98
N SER A 52 0.71 16.17 16.21
CA SER A 52 0.58 17.00 17.40
C SER A 52 -0.36 16.45 18.47
N ASN A 53 -1.12 15.38 18.22
CA ASN A 53 -2.06 14.86 19.22
C ASN A 53 -2.31 13.34 19.06
N PRO A 54 -1.90 12.49 20.03
CA PRO A 54 -2.18 11.05 19.98
C PRO A 54 -3.67 10.69 20.07
N ASP A 55 -4.52 11.59 20.56
CA ASP A 55 -5.98 11.41 20.62
C ASP A 55 -6.69 11.93 19.37
N SER A 56 -5.94 12.34 18.34
CA SER A 56 -6.55 12.86 17.11
C SER A 56 -7.18 11.77 16.27
N ILE A 57 -8.32 12.11 15.67
CA ILE A 57 -9.05 11.24 14.76
C ILE A 57 -8.19 11.04 13.50
N PRO A 58 -7.97 9.79 13.03
CA PRO A 58 -7.25 9.53 11.79
C PRO A 58 -7.88 10.25 10.60
N GLN A 59 -7.06 10.97 9.82
CA GLN A 59 -7.53 11.59 8.59
C GLN A 59 -7.36 10.60 7.43
N LEU A 60 -8.47 10.09 6.89
CA LEU A 60 -8.44 9.25 5.70
C LEU A 60 -8.00 10.08 4.49
N LEU A 61 -7.01 9.57 3.76
CA LEU A 61 -6.46 10.20 2.56
C LEU A 61 -6.70 9.29 1.35
N PRO A 62 -7.70 9.56 0.50
CA PRO A 62 -8.08 8.65 -0.58
C PRO A 62 -6.93 8.44 -1.59
N ASP A 63 -6.22 9.50 -1.93
CA ASP A 63 -5.08 9.47 -2.86
C ASP A 63 -3.79 8.90 -2.25
N LEU A 64 -3.76 8.65 -0.93
CA LEU A 64 -2.58 8.08 -0.28
C LEU A 64 -2.37 6.63 -0.73
N VAL A 65 -1.12 6.30 -1.03
CA VAL A 65 -0.65 4.97 -1.43
C VAL A 65 0.77 4.79 -0.95
N HIS A 66 1.14 3.59 -0.56
CA HIS A 66 2.53 3.29 -0.24
C HIS A 66 3.33 3.13 -1.52
N ILE A 67 4.44 3.85 -1.63
CA ILE A 67 5.33 3.80 -2.79
C ILE A 67 6.60 3.07 -2.37
N GLN A 68 6.83 1.88 -2.93
CA GLN A 68 8.01 1.07 -2.66
C GLN A 68 8.84 0.92 -3.93
N VAL A 69 10.17 0.88 -3.78
CA VAL A 69 11.11 0.64 -4.89
C VAL A 69 11.79 -0.69 -4.65
N GLU A 70 11.53 -1.63 -5.56
CA GLU A 70 12.06 -2.99 -5.57
C GLU A 70 12.94 -3.19 -6.82
N PRO A 71 13.77 -4.24 -6.90
CA PRO A 71 14.61 -4.50 -8.06
C PRO A 71 13.83 -4.58 -9.40
N GLU A 72 12.57 -5.00 -9.37
CA GLU A 72 11.68 -5.11 -10.53
C GLU A 72 10.97 -3.81 -10.94
N GLY A 73 11.03 -2.75 -10.13
CA GLY A 73 10.37 -1.48 -10.42
C GLY A 73 9.79 -0.77 -9.20
N VAL A 74 8.77 0.05 -9.43
CA VAL A 74 8.05 0.77 -8.38
C VAL A 74 6.68 0.16 -8.15
N HIS A 75 6.38 -0.10 -6.88
CA HIS A 75 5.14 -0.68 -6.41
C HIS A 75 4.31 0.39 -5.71
N LEU A 76 3.05 0.49 -6.12
CA LEU A 76 2.04 1.33 -5.48
C LEU A 76 1.09 0.43 -4.72
N ASP A 77 1.20 0.42 -3.39
CA ASP A 77 0.52 -0.55 -2.55
C ASP A 77 -0.55 0.11 -1.68
N LYS A 78 -1.76 -0.43 -1.77
CA LYS A 78 -2.86 -0.23 -0.81
C LYS A 78 -3.05 -1.56 -0.07
N ALA A 79 -2.21 -1.79 0.93
CA ALA A 79 -2.12 -3.05 1.66
C ALA A 79 -1.52 -2.81 3.05
N LEU A 80 -1.65 -3.80 3.94
CA LEU A 80 -0.86 -3.86 5.16
C LEU A 80 0.63 -3.77 4.83
N MET A 81 1.33 -2.88 5.53
CA MET A 81 2.77 -2.67 5.35
C MET A 81 3.49 -2.89 6.67
N ASP A 82 4.53 -3.73 6.65
CA ASP A 82 5.43 -3.88 7.79
C ASP A 82 6.42 -2.71 7.78
N LEU A 83 6.24 -1.77 8.70
CA LEU A 83 7.12 -0.61 8.89
C LEU A 83 8.32 -0.93 9.78
N SER A 84 8.63 -2.21 10.02
CA SER A 84 9.71 -2.69 10.89
C SER A 84 10.92 -1.75 10.93
N PHE A 85 11.18 -1.20 12.11
CA PHE A 85 12.24 -0.23 12.35
C PHE A 85 13.60 -0.91 12.50
N ARG A 86 14.68 -0.13 12.32
CA ARG A 86 16.06 -0.53 12.67
C ARG A 86 16.26 -0.79 14.18
N GLU A 87 15.28 -0.46 15.02
CA GLU A 87 15.37 -0.50 16.49
C GLU A 87 14.49 -1.58 17.14
N GLY A 88 14.05 -2.58 16.37
CA GLY A 88 13.36 -3.76 16.93
C GLY A 88 11.87 -3.57 17.26
N ILE A 89 11.30 -2.40 16.99
CA ILE A 89 9.86 -2.18 17.02
C ILE A 89 9.28 -2.63 15.67
N ARG A 90 8.24 -3.45 15.69
CA ARG A 90 7.44 -3.76 14.50
C ARG A 90 6.14 -2.96 14.59
N VAL A 91 6.00 -1.93 13.77
CA VAL A 91 4.70 -1.26 13.57
C VAL A 91 4.16 -1.73 12.24
N LEU A 92 2.94 -2.28 12.28
CA LEU A 92 2.17 -2.56 11.09
C LEU A 92 1.33 -1.32 10.82
N ASP A 93 1.46 -0.76 9.63
CA ASP A 93 0.43 0.15 9.17
C ASP A 93 -0.78 -0.68 8.73
N ILE A 94 -1.90 -0.48 9.43
CA ILE A 94 -3.13 -1.25 9.23
C ILE A 94 -4.17 -0.32 8.59
N PRO A 95 -4.37 -0.38 7.26
CA PRO A 95 -5.38 0.41 6.59
C PRO A 95 -6.76 0.11 7.16
N TYR A 96 -7.60 1.14 7.17
CA TYR A 96 -9.04 0.90 7.22
C TYR A 96 -9.50 0.20 5.95
N LEU A 97 -10.61 -0.51 6.07
CA LEU A 97 -11.11 -1.39 5.02
C LEU A 97 -12.45 -0.91 4.47
N THR A 98 -12.62 -1.05 3.16
CA THR A 98 -13.93 -0.89 2.49
C THR A 98 -14.54 -2.25 2.19
N GLN A 99 -15.82 -2.45 2.52
CA GLN A 99 -16.52 -3.70 2.21
C GLN A 99 -17.01 -3.73 0.75
N VAL A 100 -16.88 -4.89 0.10
CA VAL A 100 -17.47 -5.19 -1.21
C VAL A 100 -18.26 -6.49 -1.12
N LEU A 101 -19.57 -6.40 -1.25
CA LEU A 101 -20.47 -7.56 -1.21
C LEU A 101 -20.26 -8.49 -2.41
N PRO A 102 -20.67 -9.77 -2.32
CA PRO A 102 -20.74 -10.67 -3.48
C PRO A 102 -21.45 -10.03 -4.68
N ASP A 103 -20.91 -10.25 -5.87
CA ASP A 103 -21.36 -9.71 -7.16
C ASP A 103 -21.35 -8.18 -7.28
N HIS A 104 -20.79 -7.47 -6.30
CA HIS A 104 -20.65 -6.01 -6.33
C HIS A 104 -19.24 -5.59 -6.77
N SER A 105 -19.15 -4.33 -7.20
CA SER A 105 -17.88 -3.72 -7.56
C SER A 105 -17.61 -2.47 -6.73
N TYR A 106 -16.34 -2.25 -6.43
CA TYR A 106 -15.83 -1.02 -5.87
C TYR A 106 -14.87 -0.36 -6.84
N GLU A 107 -14.83 0.96 -6.85
CA GLU A 107 -13.95 1.74 -7.71
C GLU A 107 -13.37 2.94 -6.98
N GLN A 108 -12.11 3.23 -7.25
CA GLN A 108 -11.44 4.42 -6.75
C GLN A 108 -10.44 4.95 -7.77
N ALA A 109 -10.33 6.28 -7.80
CA ALA A 109 -9.30 7.00 -8.53
C ALA A 109 -8.27 7.58 -7.55
N LEU A 110 -7.01 7.58 -7.97
CA LEU A 110 -5.84 8.10 -7.27
C LEU A 110 -5.16 9.12 -8.18
N ARG A 111 -4.79 10.27 -7.63
CA ARG A 111 -4.00 11.28 -8.34
C ARG A 111 -2.64 11.44 -7.66
N LEU A 112 -1.60 11.00 -8.36
CA LEU A 112 -0.24 10.97 -7.83
C LEU A 112 0.64 11.97 -8.54
N ALA A 113 1.40 12.75 -7.77
CA ALA A 113 2.42 13.65 -8.30
C ALA A 113 3.63 12.85 -8.82
N LEU A 114 4.19 13.28 -9.95
CA LEU A 114 5.43 12.78 -10.51
C LEU A 114 6.56 13.82 -10.30
N PRO A 115 7.80 13.41 -9.97
CA PRO A 115 8.22 12.02 -9.76
C PRO A 115 7.60 11.41 -8.51
N LEU A 116 7.28 10.12 -8.57
CA LEU A 116 6.81 9.35 -7.41
C LEU A 116 7.87 9.39 -6.31
N ARG A 117 7.44 9.50 -5.06
CA ARG A 117 8.34 9.58 -3.90
C ARG A 117 8.13 8.35 -3.02
N PRO A 118 9.14 7.47 -2.88
CA PRO A 118 9.04 6.32 -2.01
C PRO A 118 8.65 6.73 -0.59
N TYR A 119 7.77 5.95 0.03
CA TYR A 119 7.37 6.20 1.42
C TYR A 119 8.57 5.95 2.35
N ARG A 120 8.90 6.94 3.17
CA ARG A 120 9.98 6.86 4.17
C ARG A 120 9.44 7.28 5.52
N VAL A 121 9.47 6.36 6.49
CA VAL A 121 9.06 6.65 7.88
C VAL A 121 10.02 7.66 8.54
N HIS A 122 11.29 7.67 8.12
CA HIS A 122 12.33 8.55 8.65
C HIS A 122 13.24 9.10 7.53
N GLY A 123 13.71 10.34 7.69
CA GLY A 123 14.67 10.95 6.77
C GLY A 123 13.98 11.59 5.57
N ASN A 124 13.36 12.74 5.79
CA ASN A 124 12.67 13.55 4.77
C ASN A 124 13.60 14.35 3.84
N GLN A 125 14.90 14.04 3.78
CA GLN A 125 15.75 14.73 2.82
C GLN A 125 15.67 14.02 1.47
N PRO A 126 14.99 14.61 0.47
CA PRO A 126 15.06 14.10 -0.88
C PRO A 126 16.52 14.09 -1.31
N SER A 127 16.96 12.99 -1.90
CA SER A 127 18.25 12.99 -2.55
C SER A 127 18.19 13.96 -3.73
N GLN A 128 19.33 14.56 -4.08
CA GLN A 128 19.42 15.37 -5.29
C GLN A 128 19.64 14.54 -6.55
N ALA A 129 19.50 13.21 -6.47
CA ALA A 129 19.65 12.35 -7.63
C ALA A 129 18.52 12.61 -8.64
N PRO A 130 18.82 12.56 -9.95
CA PRO A 130 17.78 12.65 -10.96
C PRO A 130 16.77 11.50 -10.81
N PRO A 131 15.48 11.72 -11.08
CA PRO A 131 14.49 10.64 -11.05
C PRO A 131 14.86 9.51 -12.00
N ALA A 132 14.73 8.27 -11.54
CA ALA A 132 14.88 7.09 -12.39
C ALA A 132 13.52 6.70 -12.99
N LEU A 133 13.54 6.19 -14.22
CA LEU A 133 12.36 5.65 -14.86
C LEU A 133 12.21 4.17 -14.51
N LEU A 134 11.15 3.82 -13.78
CA LEU A 134 10.93 2.45 -13.29
C LEU A 134 9.59 1.89 -13.80
N PRO A 135 9.51 0.57 -14.10
CA PRO A 135 8.24 -0.09 -14.40
C PRO A 135 7.27 0.05 -13.23
N LEU A 136 6.02 0.35 -13.53
CA LEU A 136 4.98 0.53 -12.53
C LEU A 136 4.24 -0.79 -12.24
N ARG A 137 3.96 -1.05 -10.96
CA ARG A 137 3.04 -2.09 -10.48
C ARG A 137 2.09 -1.49 -9.45
N PHE A 138 0.89 -2.04 -9.35
CA PHE A 138 -0.09 -1.69 -8.34
C PHE A 138 -0.51 -2.93 -7.58
N SER A 139 -0.53 -2.86 -6.24
CA SER A 139 -1.02 -3.95 -5.39
C SER A 139 -2.14 -3.48 -4.48
N LEU A 140 -3.16 -4.32 -4.35
CA LEU A 140 -4.29 -4.12 -3.43
C LEU A 140 -4.42 -5.32 -2.50
N GLY A 141 -4.29 -5.06 -1.20
CA GLY A 141 -4.56 -6.01 -0.14
C GLY A 141 -6.06 -6.16 0.10
N TYR A 142 -6.51 -7.37 0.42
CA TYR A 142 -7.87 -7.61 0.86
C TYR A 142 -7.99 -8.76 1.84
N PHE A 143 -9.09 -8.78 2.59
CA PHE A 143 -9.52 -9.88 3.45
C PHE A 143 -10.87 -10.44 2.99
N LYS A 144 -11.09 -11.72 3.25
CA LYS A 144 -12.40 -12.35 3.06
C LYS A 144 -13.24 -12.23 4.33
N GLY A 145 -14.55 -12.08 4.18
CA GLY A 145 -15.50 -12.02 5.27
C GLY A 145 -15.46 -13.25 6.16
N GLN A 146 -14.86 -13.07 7.34
CA GLN A 146 -14.68 -14.07 8.38
C GLN A 146 -14.73 -13.37 9.75
N GLN A 147 -14.87 -14.12 10.84
CA GLN A 147 -14.92 -13.57 12.21
C GLN A 147 -13.69 -12.72 12.55
N GLY A 148 -13.86 -11.55 13.16
CA GLY A 148 -12.76 -10.65 13.56
C GLY A 148 -12.51 -9.46 12.63
N ILE A 149 -13.46 -9.18 11.72
CA ILE A 149 -13.57 -7.89 11.03
C ILE A 149 -14.69 -7.12 11.70
N THR A 150 -14.39 -5.91 12.17
CA THR A 150 -15.33 -5.10 12.96
C THR A 150 -15.60 -3.80 12.22
N ALA A 151 -16.88 -3.40 12.16
CA ALA A 151 -17.25 -2.07 11.68
C ALA A 151 -16.64 -1.02 12.61
N TYR A 152 -16.09 0.04 12.04
CA TYR A 152 -15.46 1.12 12.77
C TYR A 152 -16.24 2.41 12.54
N GLU A 153 -16.66 3.06 13.62
CA GLU A 153 -17.33 4.36 13.55
C GLU A 153 -16.27 5.46 13.61
N VAL A 154 -16.19 6.28 12.55
CA VAL A 154 -15.29 7.44 12.50
C VAL A 154 -16.02 8.63 13.13
N ALA A 155 -15.39 9.25 14.14
CA ALA A 155 -16.07 10.21 15.03
C ALA A 155 -16.56 11.51 14.37
N ASP A 156 -16.01 11.92 13.20
CA ASP A 156 -16.40 13.15 12.49
C ASP A 156 -16.51 12.94 10.97
N GLY A 157 -17.37 12.03 10.54
CA GLY A 157 -17.72 11.82 9.13
C GLY A 157 -19.05 11.09 8.96
N PRO A 158 -19.66 11.06 7.75
CA PRO A 158 -20.82 10.22 7.53
C PRO A 158 -20.45 8.76 7.86
N PRO A 159 -21.30 8.03 8.61
CA PRO A 159 -21.02 6.66 9.00
C PRO A 159 -21.21 5.78 7.76
N THR A 160 -20.13 5.43 7.07
CA THR A 160 -20.23 4.64 5.84
C THR A 160 -19.01 3.72 5.67
N ASP A 161 -19.27 2.42 5.71
CA ASP A 161 -18.45 1.33 5.15
C ASP A 161 -16.97 1.28 5.53
N THR A 162 -16.64 1.69 6.75
CA THR A 162 -15.27 1.62 7.29
C THR A 162 -15.15 0.44 8.24
N TYR A 163 -14.16 -0.42 8.02
CA TYR A 163 -13.90 -1.61 8.83
C TYR A 163 -12.44 -1.69 9.26
N GLN A 164 -12.19 -2.44 10.33
CA GLN A 164 -10.85 -2.79 10.78
C GLN A 164 -10.71 -4.31 10.89
N VAL A 165 -9.48 -4.77 10.71
CA VAL A 165 -9.08 -6.16 10.98
C VAL A 165 -8.24 -6.20 12.24
N ALA A 166 -8.44 -7.22 13.08
CA ALA A 166 -7.60 -7.43 14.25
C ALA A 166 -6.12 -7.61 13.84
N PRO A 167 -5.15 -6.98 14.54
CA PRO A 167 -3.72 -7.09 14.20
C PRO A 167 -3.20 -8.53 14.09
N SER A 168 -3.76 -9.46 14.87
CA SER A 168 -3.42 -10.89 14.85
C SER A 168 -3.71 -11.59 13.53
N ARG A 169 -4.53 -11.00 12.66
CA ARG A 169 -4.96 -11.57 11.37
C ARG A 169 -4.22 -10.97 10.17
N ASN A 170 -3.20 -10.15 10.39
CA ASN A 170 -2.42 -9.54 9.31
C ASN A 170 -1.91 -10.55 8.25
N LYS A 171 -1.55 -11.76 8.66
CA LYS A 171 -1.08 -12.85 7.78
C LYS A 171 -2.14 -13.41 6.85
N GLU A 172 -3.41 -13.08 7.08
CA GLU A 172 -4.53 -13.58 6.27
C GLU A 172 -4.81 -12.68 5.06
N GLN A 173 -4.17 -11.52 4.99
CA GLN A 173 -4.26 -10.63 3.83
C GLN A 173 -3.89 -11.39 2.56
N GLN A 174 -4.76 -11.28 1.55
CA GLN A 174 -4.45 -11.66 0.19
C GLN A 174 -4.04 -10.41 -0.60
N LEU A 175 -3.12 -10.57 -1.55
CA LEU A 175 -2.63 -9.46 -2.37
C LEU A 175 -2.95 -9.73 -3.85
N LEU A 176 -3.54 -8.73 -4.51
CA LEU A 176 -3.70 -8.70 -5.95
C LEU A 176 -2.69 -7.71 -6.52
N THR A 177 -1.78 -8.16 -7.37
CA THR A 177 -0.79 -7.30 -8.01
C THR A 177 -1.03 -7.26 -9.52
N VAL A 178 -1.11 -6.05 -10.06
CA VAL A 178 -1.24 -5.77 -11.49
C VAL A 178 0.02 -5.06 -11.98
N GLY A 179 0.62 -5.59 -13.03
CA GLY A 179 1.80 -5.02 -13.68
C GLY A 179 2.83 -6.09 -14.07
N PRO A 180 3.98 -5.68 -14.63
CA PRO A 180 4.34 -4.29 -14.88
C PRO A 180 3.49 -3.65 -15.99
N PHE A 181 3.21 -2.35 -15.87
CA PHE A 181 2.74 -1.53 -16.97
C PHE A 181 3.89 -1.33 -17.98
N LYS A 182 3.56 -1.13 -19.26
CA LYS A 182 4.55 -0.99 -20.34
C LYS A 182 5.35 0.30 -20.20
N GLU A 183 4.70 1.37 -19.77
CA GLU A 183 5.37 2.64 -19.54
C GLU A 183 6.01 2.67 -18.16
N VAL A 184 7.17 3.30 -18.16
CA VAL A 184 7.94 3.58 -16.97
C VAL A 184 7.54 4.94 -16.40
N VAL A 185 7.54 5.06 -15.08
CA VAL A 185 7.21 6.30 -14.37
C VAL A 185 8.47 6.86 -13.71
N PRO A 186 8.62 8.20 -13.65
CA PRO A 186 9.73 8.80 -12.94
C PRO A 186 9.55 8.64 -11.42
N VAL A 187 10.58 8.16 -10.75
CA VAL A 187 10.63 7.92 -9.30
C VAL A 187 11.86 8.64 -8.74
N ALA A 188 11.64 9.47 -7.73
CA ALA A 188 12.72 10.12 -7.01
C ALA A 188 13.35 9.15 -6.00
N ASP A 189 14.61 9.39 -5.64
CA ASP A 189 15.25 8.76 -4.49
C ASP A 189 15.28 7.23 -4.50
N THR A 190 15.58 6.64 -5.66
CA THR A 190 15.59 5.19 -5.91
C THR A 190 16.72 4.42 -5.23
N LEU A 191 17.26 4.95 -4.12
CA LEU A 191 18.05 4.12 -3.22
C LEU A 191 17.13 2.98 -2.79
N LEU A 192 17.43 1.77 -3.29
CA LEU A 192 16.73 0.56 -2.90
C LEU A 192 16.64 0.56 -1.38
N ASN A 193 15.50 0.14 -0.83
CA ASN A 193 15.40 -0.27 0.56
C ASN A 193 16.20 -1.59 0.74
N THR A 194 17.48 -1.59 0.37
CA THR A 194 18.41 -2.60 0.85
C THR A 194 18.60 -2.30 2.33
N THR A 195 17.87 -3.02 3.17
CA THR A 195 18.40 -3.39 4.48
C THR A 195 19.81 -3.89 4.19
N PRO A 196 20.89 -3.25 4.67
CA PRO A 196 22.17 -3.90 4.64
C PRO A 196 21.95 -5.21 5.39
N ALA A 197 22.14 -6.35 4.74
CA ALA A 197 22.24 -7.61 5.44
C ALA A 197 23.28 -7.34 6.54
N GLN A 198 22.82 -7.31 7.79
CA GLN A 198 23.71 -7.13 8.92
C GLN A 198 24.68 -8.29 8.79
N ALA A 199 25.89 -8.01 8.34
CA ALA A 199 26.95 -8.99 8.28
C ALA A 199 26.93 -9.60 9.67
N ALA A 200 26.61 -10.89 9.76
CA ALA A 200 26.66 -11.61 11.01
C ALA A 200 28.04 -11.31 11.56
N SER A 201 28.10 -10.45 12.59
CA SER A 201 29.31 -10.25 13.35
C SER A 201 29.63 -11.65 13.81
N ALA A 202 30.69 -12.23 13.23
CA ALA A 202 31.22 -13.48 13.70
C ALA A 202 31.47 -13.26 15.19
N GLU A 203 30.61 -13.83 16.03
CA GLU A 203 30.88 -13.96 17.44
C GLU A 203 32.20 -14.70 17.51
N GLN A 204 33.26 -13.94 17.77
CA GLN A 204 34.54 -14.49 18.17
C GLN A 204 34.28 -15.15 19.52
N TRP A 205 33.96 -16.44 19.44
CA TRP A 205 33.91 -17.34 20.56
C TRP A 205 35.34 -17.41 21.13
N THR A 206 35.61 -16.66 22.21
CA THR A 206 36.83 -16.85 23.00
C THR A 206 36.52 -17.83 24.12
N PRO A 207 37.10 -19.04 24.12
CA PRO A 207 37.08 -19.86 25.30
C PRO A 207 38.16 -19.33 26.27
N TRP A 208 37.76 -19.19 27.53
CA TRP A 208 38.59 -18.96 28.73
C TRP A 208 38.92 -17.50 29.10
N GLY A 209 38.43 -17.15 30.29
CA GLY A 209 38.75 -15.99 31.11
C GLY A 209 38.05 -16.13 32.45
#